data_AF-A0A4Q4Z4G4-F1
#
_entry.id   AF-A0A4Q4Z4G4-F1
#
_cell.length_a   1.000
_cell.length_b   1.000
_cell.length_c   1.000
_cell.angle_alpha   90.00
_cell.angle_beta   90.00
_cell.angle_gamma   90.00
#
_symmetry.space_group_name_H-M   'P 1'
#
loop_
_entity.id
_entity.type
_entity.pdbx_description
1 polymer ?
#
loop_
_entity_poly.entity_id
_entity_poly.type
_entity_poly.pdbx_seq_one_letter_code
_entity_poly.pdbx_strand_id
1 'polypeptide(L)'
;MSTPTSSDAQRGVFLSPSAPQLISKIPRILPHERVFPIQIGSELFKLSGASISSDAPSYFSQYFLCQIKVAEENGEDLSTAIRTLYIDRDPVTFKDISLHLQGYRVSPRNAEHFVRLFADAQFYTLPKLMSQLYEEPIFMSIGQREFQIPRDVFSAPGNTPNFFSLGFAVFFSSPKDLFPGLDREHLIRPPSIMPPSAPNRSADVFYEILHLLRGYPIHIRDEEHRAALLRDCRYFNFKGLEQKLIPHSINYNQARGRSEIVLRLEDILKSGISIVNDPSTGTNPREPFSAWVNYMRPYEDSNPFELVLEIGGESTKVHLNAMRAEFFGQTKQRIARLFEVIATKLKLPPTTQPLGLLMSAGGAGSQPASPGNTPLSENLVRIMIDAETHTILDGKTYSYCADSDGTATAMPNSSVVGDAGELESPMSNTSGISPGPPRKRRRTDPIGPADEWIVRTGQWRLKIQRSRGGKGAIECVLVAVKLDAYSSELARNAQRRFLSG
;
A
#
# COMPACT_ATOMS: atom_id res chain seq x y z
N MET A 1 50.78 59.23 0.53
CA MET A 1 49.84 59.64 1.60
C MET A 1 49.79 58.53 2.63
N SER A 2 50.22 58.86 3.85
CA SER A 2 49.78 58.32 5.16
C SER A 2 49.95 56.82 5.50
N THR A 3 50.84 56.57 6.46
CA THR A 3 50.92 55.44 7.42
C THR A 3 49.76 55.48 8.46
N PRO A 4 49.64 54.64 9.54
CA PRO A 4 50.30 53.38 9.95
C PRO A 4 49.40 52.27 10.63
N THR A 5 50.00 51.09 10.87
CA THR A 5 49.92 50.09 12.00
C THR A 5 48.61 49.58 12.63
N SER A 6 48.49 48.24 12.77
CA SER A 6 48.29 47.56 14.07
C SER A 6 48.58 46.05 14.00
N SER A 7 49.28 45.55 15.02
CA SER A 7 49.47 44.16 15.45
C SER A 7 48.15 43.45 15.76
N ASP A 8 48.05 42.13 15.51
CA ASP A 8 48.12 41.11 16.59
C ASP A 8 47.90 39.66 16.12
N ALA A 9 48.70 38.78 16.72
CA ALA A 9 48.50 37.37 17.09
C ALA A 9 47.72 36.38 16.19
N GLN A 10 48.45 35.32 15.82
CA GLN A 10 47.97 34.01 15.38
C GLN A 10 46.83 33.46 16.27
N ARG A 11 45.71 33.08 15.64
CA ARG A 11 44.74 32.14 16.20
C ARG A 11 44.41 31.08 15.17
N GLY A 12 45.11 29.95 15.26
CA GLY A 12 44.61 28.68 14.74
C GLY A 12 43.33 28.34 15.49
N VAL A 13 42.23 28.19 14.75
CA VAL A 13 40.94 27.72 15.28
C VAL A 13 41.08 26.21 15.50
N PHE A 14 41.71 25.84 16.60
CA PHE A 14 41.44 24.56 17.23
C PHE A 14 40.02 24.62 17.78
N LEU A 15 39.09 23.97 17.07
CA LEU A 15 37.81 23.62 17.64
C LEU A 15 38.10 22.70 18.83
N SER A 16 37.92 23.24 20.03
CA SER A 16 37.91 22.51 21.29
C SER A 16 36.98 21.30 21.16
N PRO A 17 37.36 20.09 21.62
CA PRO A 17 36.42 18.99 21.77
C PRO A 17 35.39 19.44 22.81
N SER A 18 34.19 19.83 22.34
CA SER A 18 33.07 20.17 23.20
C SER A 18 32.86 19.01 24.18
N ALA A 19 33.15 19.32 25.43
CA ALA A 19 33.17 18.40 26.55
C ALA A 19 31.83 17.66 26.72
N PRO A 20 31.85 16.43 27.25
CA PRO A 20 30.67 15.70 27.69
C PRO A 20 30.09 16.37 28.94
N GLN A 21 29.27 17.42 28.79
CA GLN A 21 28.58 18.10 29.90
C GLN A 21 27.10 17.72 29.98
N LEU A 22 26.79 16.42 30.06
CA LEU A 22 25.47 15.92 30.42
C LEU A 22 25.54 14.87 31.55
N ILE A 23 26.47 15.03 32.49
CA ILE A 23 26.28 14.46 33.83
C ILE A 23 25.26 15.37 34.52
N SER A 24 23.98 15.07 34.31
CA SER A 24 22.88 15.80 34.93
C SER A 24 23.03 15.74 36.45
N LYS A 25 23.27 16.88 37.12
CA LYS A 25 23.27 16.95 38.58
C LYS A 25 21.92 16.46 39.11
N ILE A 26 21.93 15.45 39.98
CA ILE A 26 20.72 14.94 40.64
C ILE A 26 20.05 16.10 41.39
N PRO A 27 18.75 16.37 41.15
CA PRO A 27 18.00 17.37 41.90
C PRO A 27 18.16 17.17 43.42
N ARG A 28 18.35 18.24 44.18
CA ARG A 28 18.38 18.20 45.65
C ARG A 28 16.98 18.40 46.21
N ILE A 29 16.05 17.51 45.87
CA ILE A 29 14.66 17.54 46.36
C ILE A 29 14.58 16.90 47.74
N LEU A 30 15.23 15.74 47.91
CA LEU A 30 15.41 15.08 49.21
C LEU A 30 16.89 15.12 49.62
N PRO A 31 17.21 15.12 50.93
CA PRO A 31 18.58 14.97 51.43
C PRO A 31 19.27 13.73 50.85
N HIS A 32 20.33 13.93 50.08
CA HIS A 32 20.94 12.88 49.24
C HIS A 32 21.45 11.67 50.02
N GLU A 33 22.08 11.90 51.16
CA GLU A 33 22.72 10.86 52.00
C GLU A 33 21.70 10.08 52.85
N ARG A 34 20.48 10.61 52.97
CA ARG A 34 19.46 10.04 53.83
C ARG A 34 18.78 8.85 53.18
N VAL A 35 18.53 7.81 53.97
CA VAL A 35 17.83 6.61 53.53
C VAL A 35 16.36 6.67 53.93
N PHE A 36 15.48 6.40 52.97
CA PHE A 36 14.03 6.43 53.12
C PHE A 36 13.45 5.01 53.00
N PRO A 37 12.62 4.56 53.96
CA PRO A 37 12.01 3.24 53.93
C PRO A 37 10.69 3.23 53.13
N ILE A 38 10.60 2.29 52.18
CA ILE A 38 9.43 2.07 51.32
C ILE A 38 9.07 0.58 51.37
N GLN A 39 7.92 0.25 51.93
CA GLN A 39 7.37 -1.10 51.95
C GLN A 39 6.49 -1.31 50.71
N ILE A 40 6.83 -2.29 49.88
CA ILE A 40 6.09 -2.67 48.67
C ILE A 40 5.59 -4.11 48.86
N GLY A 41 4.28 -4.25 49.08
CA GLY A 41 3.68 -5.53 49.45
C GLY A 41 4.39 -6.14 50.67
N SER A 42 5.01 -7.30 50.48
CA SER A 42 5.73 -8.01 51.54
C SER A 42 7.20 -7.59 51.74
N GLU A 43 7.79 -6.79 50.85
CA GLU A 43 9.23 -6.47 50.89
C GLU A 43 9.51 -5.00 51.27
N LEU A 44 10.53 -4.78 52.10
CA LEU A 44 11.00 -3.46 52.50
C LEU A 44 12.19 -3.02 51.64
N PHE A 45 12.05 -1.90 50.95
CA PHE A 45 13.09 -1.24 50.17
C PHE A 45 13.65 -0.03 50.91
N LYS A 46 14.97 0.15 50.84
CA LYS A 46 15.69 1.27 51.45
C LYS A 46 16.41 2.04 50.34
N LEU A 47 15.90 3.21 49.99
CA LEU A 47 16.44 4.04 48.92
C LEU A 47 17.02 5.35 49.47
N SER A 48 18.14 5.79 48.92
CA SER A 48 18.71 7.09 49.30
C SER A 48 17.88 8.24 48.72
N GLY A 49 17.96 9.42 49.34
CA GLY A 49 17.34 10.63 48.79
C GLY A 49 17.91 11.00 47.43
N ALA A 50 19.17 10.67 47.14
CA ALA A 50 19.76 10.81 45.82
C ALA A 50 19.07 9.89 44.79
N SER A 51 18.81 8.63 45.15
CA SER A 51 18.13 7.67 44.28
C SER A 51 16.69 8.10 44.00
N ILE A 52 15.93 8.49 45.02
CA ILE A 52 14.55 8.96 44.85
C ILE A 52 14.50 10.25 44.02
N SER A 53 15.46 11.16 44.22
CA SER A 53 15.52 12.42 43.47
C SER A 53 16.03 12.26 42.04
N SER A 54 16.56 11.09 41.66
CA SER A 54 17.10 10.84 40.33
C SER A 54 16.05 10.96 39.23
N ASP A 55 14.81 10.54 39.50
CA ASP A 55 13.67 10.59 38.60
C ASP A 55 12.47 11.31 39.25
N ALA A 56 12.74 12.51 39.75
CA ALA A 56 11.75 13.38 40.36
C ALA A 56 11.33 14.52 39.40
N PRO A 57 10.11 15.09 39.55
CA PRO A 57 9.13 14.82 40.59
C PRO A 57 8.43 13.48 40.40
N SER A 58 8.33 12.72 41.49
CA SER A 58 7.68 11.42 41.59
C SER A 58 6.84 11.32 42.86
N TYR A 59 5.95 10.32 42.93
CA TYR A 59 5.14 10.02 44.11
C TYR A 59 6.00 9.92 45.39
N PHE A 60 7.14 9.22 45.30
CA PHE A 60 8.09 9.08 46.41
C PHE A 60 8.67 10.42 46.86
N SER A 61 9.15 11.23 45.91
CA SER A 61 9.75 12.52 46.21
C SER A 61 8.76 13.47 46.89
N GLN A 62 7.51 13.48 46.44
CA GLN A 62 6.45 14.31 47.02
C GLN A 62 6.05 13.83 48.42
N TYR A 63 5.85 12.52 48.59
CA TYR A 63 5.47 11.93 49.87
C TYR A 63 6.48 12.26 50.98
N PHE A 64 7.76 11.99 50.74
CA PHE A 64 8.80 12.25 51.75
C PHE A 64 9.08 13.75 51.92
N LEU A 65 8.97 14.55 50.87
CA LEU A 65 9.12 16.01 50.98
C LEU A 65 8.02 16.61 51.89
N CYS A 66 6.77 16.14 51.77
CA CYS A 66 5.69 16.57 52.65
C CYS A 66 5.94 16.18 54.11
N GLN A 67 6.44 14.96 54.38
CA GLN A 67 6.78 14.56 55.75
C GLN A 67 7.91 15.40 56.35
N ILE A 68 8.94 15.71 55.56
CA ILE A 68 10.05 16.58 56.00
C ILE A 68 9.53 17.97 56.37
N LYS A 69 8.68 18.57 55.52
CA LYS A 69 8.09 19.88 55.81
C LYS A 69 7.26 19.89 57.09
N VAL A 70 6.41 18.88 57.30
CA VAL A 70 5.60 18.76 58.52
C VAL A 70 6.49 18.58 59.76
N ALA A 71 7.58 17.81 59.65
CA ALA A 71 8.53 17.65 60.73
C ALA A 71 9.24 18.96 61.09
N GLU A 72 9.67 19.72 60.08
CA GLU A 72 10.29 21.04 60.26
C GLU A 72 9.33 22.05 60.89
N GLU A 73 8.05 22.05 60.47
CA GLU A 73 7.00 22.89 61.06
C GLU A 73 6.70 22.54 62.53
N ASN A 74 6.77 21.25 62.89
CA ASN A 74 6.54 20.77 64.25
C ASN A 74 7.80 20.80 65.14
N GLY A 75 8.97 21.14 64.59
CA GLY A 75 10.25 21.11 65.31
C GLY A 75 10.72 19.72 65.71
N GLU A 76 10.26 18.68 64.99
CA GLU A 76 10.61 17.28 65.25
C GLU A 76 11.93 16.90 64.59
N ASP A 77 12.71 16.03 65.24
CA ASP A 77 13.88 15.43 64.60
C ASP A 77 13.45 14.59 63.41
N LEU A 78 14.04 14.90 62.24
CA LEU A 78 13.74 14.22 60.99
C LEU A 78 13.90 12.69 61.11
N SER A 79 14.84 12.18 61.92
CA SER A 79 15.05 10.73 62.15
C SER A 79 13.82 10.01 62.68
N THR A 80 13.02 10.70 63.49
CA THR A 80 11.84 10.13 64.15
C THR A 80 10.57 10.42 63.36
N ALA A 81 10.53 11.56 62.67
CA ALA A 81 9.35 12.02 61.94
C ALA A 81 9.09 11.26 60.63
N ILE A 82 10.13 10.71 59.98
CA ILE A 82 9.97 10.00 58.71
C ILE A 82 9.40 8.60 58.91
N ARG A 83 8.19 8.39 58.39
CA ARG A 83 7.47 7.12 58.44
C ARG A 83 7.70 6.30 57.17
N THR A 84 7.63 4.98 57.32
CA THR A 84 7.67 4.05 56.19
C THR A 84 6.48 4.29 55.26
N LEU A 85 6.75 4.41 53.97
CA LEU A 85 5.72 4.48 52.93
C LEU A 85 5.24 3.06 52.62
N TYR A 86 3.95 2.78 52.75
CA TYR A 86 3.36 1.47 52.45
C TYR A 86 2.58 1.52 51.14
N ILE A 87 2.88 0.62 50.21
CA ILE A 87 2.23 0.51 48.91
C ILE A 87 1.92 -0.96 48.62
N ASP A 88 0.67 -1.24 48.24
CA ASP A 88 0.20 -2.58 47.88
C ASP A 88 0.44 -2.89 46.39
N ARG A 89 1.69 -3.20 46.04
CA ARG A 89 2.15 -3.52 44.67
C ARG A 89 3.13 -4.69 44.67
N ASP A 90 3.42 -5.21 43.48
CA ASP A 90 4.32 -6.34 43.30
C ASP A 90 5.79 -5.96 43.57
N PRO A 91 6.47 -6.58 44.56
CA PRO A 91 7.86 -6.27 44.87
C PRO A 91 8.83 -6.72 43.77
N VAL A 92 8.45 -7.69 42.93
CA VAL A 92 9.32 -8.16 41.83
C VAL A 92 9.50 -7.07 40.78
N THR A 93 8.42 -6.44 40.35
CA THR A 93 8.46 -5.30 39.42
C THR A 93 9.15 -4.08 40.06
N PHE A 94 8.96 -3.86 41.37
CA PHE A 94 9.60 -2.74 42.06
C PHE A 94 11.12 -2.87 42.19
N LYS A 95 11.69 -4.09 42.20
CA LYS A 95 13.15 -4.28 42.16
C LYS A 95 13.78 -3.59 40.93
N ASP A 96 13.12 -3.70 39.79
CA ASP A 96 13.54 -3.06 38.56
C ASP A 96 13.43 -1.52 38.67
N ILE A 97 12.34 -1.00 39.25
CA ILE A 97 12.20 0.44 39.54
C ILE A 97 13.28 0.95 40.51
N SER A 98 13.61 0.18 41.54
CA SER A 98 14.70 0.49 42.48
C SER A 98 16.04 0.60 41.75
N LEU A 99 16.34 -0.33 40.83
CA LEU A 99 17.55 -0.27 40.01
C LEU A 99 17.57 0.98 39.12
N HIS A 100 16.45 1.34 38.50
CA HIS A 100 16.31 2.60 37.74
C HIS A 100 16.60 3.83 38.60
N LEU A 101 15.99 3.91 39.79
CA LEU A 101 16.23 5.02 40.72
C LEU A 101 17.67 5.08 41.24
N GLN A 102 18.38 3.95 41.26
CA GLN A 102 19.81 3.89 41.57
C GLN A 102 20.70 4.29 40.37
N GLY A 103 20.12 4.49 39.18
CA GLY A 103 20.81 4.91 37.97
C GLY A 103 21.14 3.78 36.99
N TYR A 104 20.69 2.55 37.23
CA TYR A 104 20.87 1.44 36.30
C TYR A 104 19.82 1.48 35.19
N ARG A 105 20.22 1.07 33.98
CA ARG A 105 19.28 0.89 32.87
C ARG A 105 18.47 -0.38 33.09
N VAL A 106 17.15 -0.26 33.00
CA VAL A 106 16.21 -1.38 33.08
C VAL A 106 15.61 -1.67 31.71
N SER A 107 15.62 -2.93 31.29
CA SER A 107 15.00 -3.37 30.03
C SER A 107 13.91 -4.41 30.28
N PRO A 108 12.73 -4.26 29.66
CA PRO A 108 11.65 -5.25 29.72
C PRO A 108 12.09 -6.61 29.17
N ARG A 109 11.56 -7.69 29.75
CA ARG A 109 11.94 -9.08 29.45
C ARG A 109 11.00 -9.73 28.45
N ASN A 110 9.71 -9.42 28.58
CA ASN A 110 8.61 -9.89 27.75
C ASN A 110 7.48 -8.86 27.77
N ALA A 111 6.40 -9.14 27.04
CA ALA A 111 5.28 -8.22 26.91
C ALA A 111 4.54 -7.98 28.23
N GLU A 112 4.40 -9.01 29.06
CA GLU A 112 3.78 -8.89 30.39
C GLU A 112 4.63 -8.02 31.33
N HIS A 113 5.94 -8.24 31.37
CA HIS A 113 6.86 -7.45 32.17
C HIS A 113 6.87 -5.98 31.73
N PHE A 114 6.82 -5.72 30.42
CA PHE A 114 6.71 -4.36 29.87
C PHE A 114 5.49 -3.63 30.43
N VAL A 115 4.31 -4.24 30.34
CA VAL A 115 3.05 -3.61 30.77
C VAL A 115 3.03 -3.37 32.27
N ARG A 116 3.48 -4.34 33.07
CA ARG A 116 3.57 -4.20 34.53
C ARG A 116 4.53 -3.08 34.93
N LEU A 117 5.72 -3.08 34.36
CA LEU A 117 6.75 -2.07 34.64
C LEU A 117 6.31 -0.67 34.20
N PHE A 118 5.67 -0.54 33.04
CA PHE A 118 5.16 0.75 32.57
C PHE A 118 4.00 1.25 33.45
N ALA A 119 3.06 0.38 33.83
CA ALA A 119 1.94 0.73 34.71
C ALA A 119 2.41 1.18 36.10
N ASP A 120 3.44 0.54 36.65
CA ASP A 120 4.04 0.93 37.92
C ASP A 120 4.87 2.22 37.78
N ALA A 121 5.69 2.37 36.73
CA ALA A 121 6.41 3.61 36.44
C ALA A 121 5.46 4.81 36.34
N GLN A 122 4.30 4.59 35.75
CA GLN A 122 3.23 5.57 35.64
C GLN A 122 2.56 5.85 36.99
N PHE A 123 2.26 4.82 37.78
CA PHE A 123 1.68 4.99 39.13
C PHE A 123 2.60 5.82 40.03
N TYR A 124 3.90 5.54 40.01
CA TYR A 124 4.90 6.29 40.77
C TYR A 124 5.25 7.65 40.14
N THR A 125 4.75 7.95 38.94
CA THR A 125 5.07 9.16 38.18
C THR A 125 6.58 9.30 37.97
N LEU A 126 7.18 8.35 37.24
CA LEU A 126 8.62 8.29 36.95
C LEU A 126 8.89 8.73 35.49
N PRO A 127 9.04 10.04 35.22
CA PRO A 127 9.08 10.56 33.85
C PRO A 127 10.27 10.05 33.04
N LYS A 128 11.46 9.88 33.64
CA LYS A 128 12.63 9.36 32.93
C LYS A 128 12.46 7.89 32.61
N LEU A 129 11.95 7.08 33.54
CA LEU A 129 11.65 5.66 33.28
C LEU A 129 10.60 5.51 32.18
N MET A 130 9.51 6.28 32.25
CA MET A 130 8.46 6.26 31.22
C MET A 130 9.02 6.63 29.84
N SER A 131 9.85 7.68 29.76
CA SER A 131 10.52 8.07 28.51
C SER A 131 11.43 6.96 27.98
N GLN A 132 12.21 6.32 28.85
CA GLN A 132 13.09 5.23 28.48
C GLN A 132 12.29 4.03 27.95
N LEU A 133 11.24 3.61 28.65
CA LEU A 133 10.37 2.51 28.24
C LEU A 133 9.62 2.80 26.93
N TYR A 134 9.33 4.07 26.65
CA TYR A 134 8.73 4.49 25.39
C TYR A 134 9.66 4.27 24.19
N GLU A 135 10.98 4.40 24.39
CA GLU A 135 11.99 4.15 23.35
C GLU A 135 12.33 2.67 23.16
N GLU A 136 12.02 1.83 24.14
CA GLU A 136 12.25 0.39 24.07
C GLU A 136 11.46 -0.26 22.91
N PRO A 137 11.89 -1.46 22.45
CA PRO A 137 11.19 -2.22 21.41
C PRO A 137 9.73 -2.45 21.75
N ILE A 138 8.90 -2.63 20.72
CA ILE A 138 7.49 -2.95 20.90
C ILE A 138 7.38 -4.42 21.26
N PHE A 139 6.77 -4.71 22.41
CA PHE A 139 6.48 -6.07 22.85
C PHE A 139 5.01 -6.37 22.61
N MET A 140 4.72 -7.40 21.82
CA MET A 140 3.34 -7.85 21.59
C MET A 140 3.27 -9.31 21.12
N SER A 141 2.10 -9.91 21.25
CA SER A 141 1.85 -11.26 20.74
C SER A 141 1.10 -11.24 19.41
N ILE A 142 1.52 -12.10 18.49
CA ILE A 142 0.86 -12.30 17.19
C ILE A 142 0.61 -13.79 17.04
N GLY A 143 -0.66 -14.15 16.89
CA GLY A 143 -1.09 -15.55 17.03
C GLY A 143 -0.71 -16.08 18.41
N GLN A 144 0.14 -17.10 18.43
CA GLN A 144 0.62 -17.76 19.66
C GLN A 144 2.10 -17.46 19.98
N ARG A 145 2.73 -16.50 19.29
CA ARG A 145 4.15 -16.16 19.48
C ARG A 145 4.31 -14.72 19.96
N GLU A 146 5.21 -14.51 20.91
CA GLU A 146 5.63 -13.17 21.35
C GLU A 146 6.73 -12.61 20.45
N PHE A 147 6.63 -11.31 20.15
CA PHE A 147 7.59 -10.59 19.34
C PHE A 147 8.13 -9.38 20.08
N GLN A 148 9.45 -9.20 20.01
CA GLN A 148 10.15 -7.98 20.37
C GLN A 148 10.56 -7.28 19.06
N ILE A 149 9.92 -6.15 18.78
CA ILE A 149 10.03 -5.48 17.47
C ILE A 149 10.75 -4.14 17.67
N PRO A 150 12.00 -4.00 17.17
CA PRO A 150 12.69 -2.72 17.16
C PRO A 150 11.92 -1.68 16.33
N ARG A 151 11.81 -0.44 16.83
CA ARG A 151 10.97 0.60 16.22
C ARG A 151 11.51 1.09 14.88
N ASP A 152 12.82 1.07 14.73
CA ASP A 152 13.58 1.43 13.53
C ASP A 152 13.25 0.54 12.33
N VAL A 153 12.76 -0.68 12.56
CA VAL A 153 12.28 -1.59 11.50
C VAL A 153 11.14 -0.97 10.68
N PHE A 154 10.42 0.02 11.23
CA PHE A 154 9.33 0.72 10.54
C PHE A 154 9.75 2.06 9.90
N SER A 155 11.05 2.39 9.92
CA SER A 155 11.58 3.68 9.43
C SER A 155 11.41 3.89 7.91
N ALA A 156 11.24 2.81 7.15
CA ALA A 156 11.09 2.89 5.70
C ALA A 156 9.83 3.68 5.27
N PRO A 157 9.89 4.44 4.15
CA PRO A 157 8.76 5.22 3.65
C PRO A 157 7.50 4.36 3.48
N GLY A 158 6.35 4.90 3.89
CA GLY A 158 5.06 4.22 3.75
C GLY A 158 4.79 3.11 4.77
N ASN A 159 5.73 2.79 5.67
CA ASN A 159 5.52 1.82 6.75
C ASN A 159 5.20 2.45 8.10
N THR A 160 5.10 3.79 8.18
CA THR A 160 4.66 4.54 9.36
C THR A 160 3.71 5.67 8.94
N PRO A 161 2.61 5.97 9.66
CA PRO A 161 2.11 5.25 10.83
C PRO A 161 1.52 3.89 10.48
N ASN A 162 1.70 2.91 11.35
CA ASN A 162 1.23 1.53 11.21
C ASN A 162 0.47 1.05 12.45
N PHE A 163 -0.04 -0.18 12.42
CA PHE A 163 -0.74 -0.80 13.54
C PHE A 163 0.05 -0.73 14.86
N PHE A 164 1.36 -0.98 14.80
CA PHE A 164 2.24 -1.01 15.97
C PHE A 164 2.50 0.39 16.52
N SER A 165 2.84 1.35 15.64
CA SER A 165 3.09 2.73 16.07
C SER A 165 1.82 3.41 16.59
N LEU A 166 0.67 3.14 15.97
CA LEU A 166 -0.62 3.71 16.38
C LEU A 166 -1.14 3.06 17.66
N GLY A 167 -1.16 1.72 17.72
CA GLY A 167 -1.61 0.98 18.90
C GLY A 167 -0.75 1.31 20.11
N PHE A 168 0.58 1.28 19.95
CA PHE A 168 1.49 1.67 21.02
C PHE A 168 1.24 3.12 21.46
N ALA A 169 0.98 4.03 20.53
CA ALA A 169 0.75 5.42 20.89
C ALA A 169 -0.53 5.64 21.71
N VAL A 170 -1.61 4.93 21.37
CA VAL A 170 -2.88 5.00 22.10
C VAL A 170 -2.75 4.50 23.54
N PHE A 171 -1.95 3.44 23.76
CA PHE A 171 -1.76 2.90 25.11
C PHE A 171 -0.68 3.63 25.93
N PHE A 172 0.31 4.25 25.29
CA PHE A 172 1.55 4.68 25.98
C PHE A 172 2.04 6.12 25.68
N SER A 173 1.41 6.91 24.78
CA SER A 173 1.95 8.23 24.37
C SER A 173 1.45 9.47 25.10
N SER A 174 0.30 9.47 25.77
CA SER A 174 -0.27 10.73 26.31
C SER A 174 -0.19 10.81 27.83
N PRO A 175 0.75 11.58 28.44
CA PRO A 175 0.78 11.84 29.89
C PRO A 175 -0.56 12.27 30.52
N LYS A 176 -1.48 12.81 29.72
CA LYS A 176 -2.75 13.42 30.16
C LYS A 176 -3.99 12.54 29.95
N ASP A 177 -3.97 11.62 28.96
CA ASP A 177 -5.09 10.71 28.62
C ASP A 177 -4.56 9.28 28.49
N LEU A 178 -4.09 8.70 29.61
CA LEU A 178 -3.59 7.34 29.63
C LEU A 178 -4.69 6.36 30.03
N PHE A 179 -4.96 5.43 29.12
CA PHE A 179 -6.09 4.48 29.10
C PHE A 179 -7.43 5.15 28.79
N PRO A 180 -7.77 5.28 27.51
CA PRO A 180 -9.08 5.80 27.09
C PRO A 180 -10.21 5.04 27.79
N GLY A 181 -11.03 5.75 28.57
CA GLY A 181 -12.21 5.19 29.24
C GLY A 181 -12.01 4.65 30.67
N LEU A 182 -10.89 4.95 31.34
CA LEU A 182 -10.68 4.60 32.75
C LEU A 182 -10.50 5.88 33.61
N ASP A 183 -11.48 6.18 34.45
CA ASP A 183 -11.39 7.29 35.42
C ASP A 183 -10.40 6.95 36.54
N ARG A 184 -9.41 7.82 36.72
CA ARG A 184 -8.21 7.54 37.53
C ARG A 184 -8.29 8.03 38.96
N GLU A 185 -9.26 8.89 39.27
CA GLU A 185 -9.32 9.64 40.52
C GLU A 185 -9.45 8.74 41.77
N HIS A 186 -9.81 7.46 41.60
CA HIS A 186 -10.02 6.51 42.71
C HIS A 186 -9.42 5.10 42.49
N LEU A 187 -8.53 4.90 41.50
CA LEU A 187 -7.90 3.59 41.29
C LEU A 187 -6.79 3.33 42.31
N ILE A 188 -7.14 2.68 43.42
CA ILE A 188 -6.19 2.22 44.45
C ILE A 188 -5.27 1.10 43.90
N ARG A 189 -5.73 0.37 42.87
CA ARG A 189 -5.04 -0.79 42.29
C ARG A 189 -4.64 -0.54 40.83
N PRO A 190 -3.57 -1.18 40.34
CA PRO A 190 -3.22 -1.10 38.92
C PRO A 190 -4.40 -1.62 38.08
N PRO A 191 -4.75 -0.96 36.97
CA PRO A 191 -5.64 -1.57 36.00
C PRO A 191 -5.01 -2.86 35.47
N SER A 192 -5.82 -3.91 35.32
CA SER A 192 -5.39 -5.16 34.70
C SER A 192 -5.29 -4.94 33.19
N ILE A 193 -4.12 -4.50 32.74
CA ILE A 193 -3.85 -4.23 31.34
C ILE A 193 -3.23 -5.47 30.74
N MET A 194 -3.86 -5.99 29.69
CA MET A 194 -3.26 -7.05 28.89
C MET A 194 -2.26 -6.45 27.89
N PRO A 195 -1.14 -7.14 27.62
CA PRO A 195 -0.27 -6.75 26.52
C PRO A 195 -1.01 -6.71 25.18
N PRO A 196 -0.65 -5.79 24.28
CA PRO A 196 -1.22 -5.76 22.93
C PRO A 196 -1.06 -7.09 22.23
N SER A 197 -2.11 -7.54 21.54
CA SER A 197 -2.11 -8.82 20.83
C SER A 197 -2.90 -8.77 19.52
N ALA A 198 -2.48 -9.62 18.57
CA ALA A 198 -3.19 -9.88 17.32
C ALA A 198 -3.41 -11.40 17.16
N PRO A 199 -4.41 -11.98 17.87
CA PRO A 199 -4.57 -13.44 17.95
C PRO A 199 -5.01 -14.08 16.61
N ASN A 200 -5.74 -13.34 15.78
CA ASN A 200 -6.30 -13.84 14.51
C ASN A 200 -5.30 -13.76 13.34
N ARG A 201 -3.99 -13.71 13.62
CA ARG A 201 -2.92 -13.54 12.63
C ARG A 201 -1.88 -14.65 12.77
N SER A 202 -1.25 -14.99 11.64
CA SER A 202 -0.22 -16.03 11.63
C SER A 202 1.11 -15.44 12.10
N ALA A 203 1.70 -16.08 13.11
CA ALA A 203 3.03 -15.74 13.60
C ALA A 203 4.11 -15.95 12.52
N ASP A 204 3.96 -16.97 11.68
CA ASP A 204 4.95 -17.32 10.66
C ASP A 204 4.94 -16.32 9.50
N VAL A 205 3.76 -15.93 9.03
CA VAL A 205 3.60 -14.88 8.02
C VAL A 205 4.16 -13.55 8.53
N PHE A 206 3.88 -13.21 9.80
CA PHE A 206 4.42 -12.00 10.39
C PHE A 206 5.94 -12.03 10.56
N TYR A 207 6.52 -13.18 10.89
CA TYR A 207 7.97 -13.35 10.95
C TYR A 207 8.62 -13.08 9.58
N GLU A 208 8.02 -13.58 8.50
CA GLU A 208 8.44 -13.27 7.13
C GLU A 208 8.30 -11.77 6.83
N ILE A 209 7.19 -11.13 7.20
CA ILE A 209 7.01 -9.67 7.08
C ILE A 209 8.13 -8.90 7.82
N LEU A 210 8.49 -9.30 9.04
CA LEU A 210 9.61 -8.68 9.77
C LEU A 210 10.94 -8.86 9.06
N HIS A 211 11.18 -10.03 8.44
CA HIS A 211 12.39 -10.28 7.67
C HIS A 211 12.47 -9.33 6.45
N LEU A 212 11.35 -9.09 5.76
CA LEU A 212 11.25 -8.11 4.68
C LEU A 212 11.47 -6.67 5.14
N LEU A 213 10.88 -6.28 6.28
CA LEU A 213 11.04 -4.93 6.84
C LEU A 213 12.49 -4.65 7.26
N ARG A 214 13.23 -5.67 7.70
CA ARG A 214 14.67 -5.60 7.97
C ARG A 214 15.52 -5.52 6.70
N GLY A 215 14.91 -5.60 5.52
CA GLY A 215 15.59 -5.49 4.23
C GLY A 215 16.03 -6.83 3.62
N TYR A 216 15.74 -7.96 4.26
CA TYR A 216 16.09 -9.26 3.71
C TYR A 216 15.10 -9.69 2.62
N PRO A 217 15.57 -10.31 1.52
CA PRO A 217 14.70 -10.82 0.48
C PRO A 217 13.94 -12.06 0.95
N ILE A 218 12.73 -12.26 0.43
CA ILE A 218 11.94 -13.47 0.66
C ILE A 218 11.62 -14.14 -0.66
N HIS A 219 11.72 -15.48 -0.65
CA HIS A 219 11.28 -16.30 -1.75
C HIS A 219 9.76 -16.53 -1.68
N ILE A 220 9.04 -16.09 -2.71
CA ILE A 220 7.60 -16.27 -2.81
C ILE A 220 7.32 -17.65 -3.37
N ARG A 221 6.92 -18.56 -2.48
CA ARG A 221 6.62 -19.97 -2.78
C ARG A 221 5.50 -20.14 -3.83
N ASP A 222 4.41 -19.43 -3.64
CA ASP A 222 3.21 -19.50 -4.48
C ASP A 222 2.36 -18.21 -4.33
N GLU A 223 1.28 -18.11 -5.11
CA GLU A 223 0.40 -16.94 -5.08
C GLU A 223 -0.44 -16.88 -3.79
N GLU A 224 -0.74 -18.01 -3.14
CA GLU A 224 -1.46 -18.03 -1.85
C GLU A 224 -0.61 -17.44 -0.73
N HIS A 225 0.68 -17.77 -0.72
CA HIS A 225 1.68 -17.22 0.18
C HIS A 225 1.82 -15.70 -0.03
N ARG A 226 1.93 -15.25 -1.28
CA ARG A 226 1.92 -13.80 -1.59
C ARG A 226 0.65 -13.13 -1.07
N ALA A 227 -0.51 -13.76 -1.29
CA ALA A 227 -1.79 -13.23 -0.83
C ALA A 227 -1.87 -13.18 0.71
N ALA A 228 -1.29 -14.14 1.42
CA ALA A 228 -1.18 -14.13 2.88
C ALA A 228 -0.32 -12.97 3.37
N LEU A 229 0.87 -12.77 2.78
CA LEU A 229 1.75 -11.64 3.09
C LEU A 229 1.07 -10.29 2.83
N LEU A 230 0.43 -10.10 1.68
CA LEU A 230 -0.28 -8.87 1.32
C LEU A 230 -1.45 -8.58 2.28
N ARG A 231 -2.20 -9.61 2.67
CA ARG A 231 -3.33 -9.49 3.61
C ARG A 231 -2.88 -8.95 4.96
N ASP A 232 -1.77 -9.47 5.49
CA ASP A 232 -1.25 -9.05 6.78
C ASP A 232 -0.51 -7.71 6.68
N CYS A 233 0.17 -7.41 5.56
CA CYS A 233 0.71 -6.07 5.30
C CYS A 233 -0.39 -4.99 5.31
N ARG A 234 -1.54 -5.27 4.69
CA ARG A 234 -2.72 -4.39 4.71
C ARG A 234 -3.29 -4.23 6.12
N TYR A 235 -3.41 -5.33 6.87
CA TYR A 235 -3.90 -5.31 8.24
C TYR A 235 -3.01 -4.46 9.15
N PHE A 236 -1.69 -4.62 9.04
CA PHE A 236 -0.72 -3.86 9.81
C PHE A 236 -0.45 -2.45 9.25
N ASN A 237 -1.03 -2.10 8.09
CA ASN A 237 -0.86 -0.83 7.40
C ASN A 237 0.58 -0.54 6.95
N PHE A 238 1.30 -1.54 6.47
CA PHE A 238 2.61 -1.41 5.84
C PHE A 238 2.48 -1.13 4.33
N LYS A 239 2.17 0.11 3.97
CA LYS A 239 1.87 0.49 2.57
C LYS A 239 3.08 0.38 1.66
N GLY A 240 4.28 0.72 2.15
CA GLY A 240 5.51 0.56 1.38
C GLY A 240 5.77 -0.91 1.07
N LEU A 241 5.71 -1.76 2.09
CA LEU A 241 5.90 -3.19 1.92
C LEU A 241 4.82 -3.84 1.04
N GLU A 242 3.57 -3.39 1.13
CA GLU A 242 2.50 -3.80 0.22
C GLU A 242 2.89 -3.53 -1.24
N GLN A 243 3.37 -2.32 -1.56
CA GLN A 243 3.79 -1.94 -2.92
C GLN A 243 4.98 -2.78 -3.43
N LYS A 244 5.88 -3.19 -2.53
CA LYS A 244 6.99 -4.09 -2.86
C LYS A 244 6.54 -5.51 -3.20
N LEU A 245 5.50 -6.00 -2.53
CA LEU A 245 4.99 -7.37 -2.67
C LEU A 245 3.98 -7.56 -3.81
N ILE A 246 3.40 -6.49 -4.34
CA ILE A 246 2.49 -6.55 -5.48
C ILE A 246 3.18 -7.19 -6.70
N PRO A 247 2.53 -8.11 -7.44
CA PRO A 247 3.07 -8.64 -8.69
C PRO A 247 3.27 -7.53 -9.72
N HIS A 248 4.50 -7.36 -10.21
CA HIS A 248 4.83 -6.38 -11.23
C HIS A 248 6.04 -6.84 -12.05
N SER A 249 6.18 -6.28 -13.24
CA SER A 249 7.37 -6.44 -14.08
C SER A 249 7.80 -5.07 -14.58
N ILE A 250 9.07 -4.72 -14.39
CA ILE A 250 9.65 -3.47 -14.92
C ILE A 250 10.70 -3.87 -15.95
N ASN A 251 10.53 -3.38 -17.18
CA ASN A 251 11.39 -3.75 -18.31
C ASN A 251 11.66 -2.52 -19.18
N TYR A 252 12.80 -2.49 -19.86
CA TYR A 252 13.11 -1.46 -20.84
C TYR A 252 12.70 -1.91 -22.24
N ASN A 253 11.72 -1.24 -22.85
CA ASN A 253 11.31 -1.47 -24.22
C ASN A 253 12.25 -0.71 -25.17
N GLN A 254 13.16 -1.45 -25.79
CA GLN A 254 14.16 -0.90 -26.71
C GLN A 254 13.56 -0.27 -27.97
N ALA A 255 12.46 -0.84 -28.49
CA ALA A 255 11.81 -0.33 -29.71
C ALA A 255 11.19 1.06 -29.49
N ARG A 256 10.67 1.32 -28.28
CA ARG A 256 10.09 2.61 -27.88
C ARG A 256 11.10 3.54 -27.19
N GLY A 257 12.24 3.01 -26.76
CA GLY A 257 13.22 3.73 -25.95
C GLY A 257 12.70 4.12 -24.55
N ARG A 258 11.78 3.33 -23.97
CA ARG A 258 11.08 3.66 -22.71
C ARG A 258 11.08 2.51 -21.73
N SER A 259 11.16 2.83 -20.44
CA SER A 259 10.94 1.86 -19.37
C SER A 259 9.45 1.72 -19.09
N GLU A 260 8.97 0.49 -19.05
CA GLU A 260 7.56 0.13 -18.88
C GLU A 260 7.36 -0.64 -17.57
N ILE A 261 6.20 -0.49 -16.94
CA ILE A 261 5.77 -1.29 -15.80
C ILE A 261 4.46 -2.00 -16.12
N VAL A 262 4.44 -3.33 -15.93
CA VAL A 262 3.24 -4.16 -16.03
C VAL A 262 2.64 -4.34 -14.63
N LEU A 263 1.37 -3.96 -14.47
CA LEU A 263 0.63 -4.05 -13.21
C LEU A 263 -0.83 -4.41 -13.47
N ARG A 264 -1.44 -5.15 -12.54
CA ARG A 264 -2.87 -5.44 -12.57
C ARG A 264 -3.69 -4.20 -12.23
N LEU A 265 -4.87 -4.08 -12.84
CA LEU A 265 -5.80 -2.98 -12.55
C LEU A 265 -6.16 -2.89 -11.06
N GLU A 266 -6.20 -4.02 -10.35
CA GLU A 266 -6.54 -4.02 -8.94
C GLU A 266 -5.52 -3.35 -8.02
N ASP A 267 -4.27 -3.27 -8.47
CA ASP A 267 -3.11 -2.87 -7.67
C ASP A 267 -2.66 -1.41 -7.91
N ILE A 268 -3.37 -0.70 -8.79
CA ILE A 268 -3.06 0.70 -9.12
C ILE A 268 -3.58 1.66 -8.05
N LEU A 269 -2.68 2.53 -7.59
CA LEU A 269 -3.00 3.63 -6.68
C LEU A 269 -3.04 4.97 -7.40
N LYS A 270 -4.06 5.78 -7.10
CA LYS A 270 -4.24 7.13 -7.69
C LYS A 270 -3.02 8.04 -7.58
N SER A 271 -2.22 7.88 -6.52
CA SER A 271 -1.03 8.68 -6.25
C SER A 271 0.14 8.35 -7.18
N GLY A 272 0.20 7.13 -7.73
CA GLY A 272 1.26 6.70 -8.63
C GLY A 272 1.09 7.15 -10.07
N ILE A 273 -0.10 7.64 -10.45
CA ILE A 273 -0.44 7.98 -11.83
C ILE A 273 0.12 9.35 -12.22
N SER A 274 0.86 9.38 -13.33
CA SER A 274 1.34 10.60 -13.99
C SER A 274 1.06 10.53 -15.50
N ILE A 275 1.15 11.68 -16.17
CA ILE A 275 0.90 11.81 -17.61
C ILE A 275 2.11 12.47 -18.24
N VAL A 276 2.68 11.84 -19.26
CA VAL A 276 3.86 12.32 -19.97
C VAL A 276 3.49 12.57 -21.43
N ASN A 277 3.73 13.79 -21.90
CA ASN A 277 3.46 14.17 -23.29
C ASN A 277 4.41 13.44 -24.24
N ASP A 278 3.89 13.07 -25.41
CA ASP A 278 4.66 12.37 -26.43
C ASP A 278 5.54 13.36 -27.21
N PRO A 279 6.88 13.30 -27.14
CA PRO A 279 7.75 14.32 -27.73
C PRO A 279 7.64 14.39 -29.26
N SER A 280 7.14 13.35 -29.93
CA SER A 280 6.88 13.37 -31.38
C SER A 280 5.83 14.40 -31.78
N THR A 281 4.95 14.84 -30.87
CA THR A 281 3.88 15.81 -31.18
C THR A 281 4.32 17.27 -31.20
N GLY A 282 5.60 17.57 -30.93
CA GLY A 282 6.13 18.94 -30.81
C GLY A 282 6.66 19.57 -32.11
N THR A 283 6.83 18.81 -33.19
CA THR A 283 7.51 19.31 -34.41
C THR A 283 6.55 19.81 -35.50
N ASN A 284 5.26 19.44 -35.44
CA ASN A 284 4.25 19.81 -36.44
C ASN A 284 2.98 20.41 -35.79
N PRO A 285 2.58 21.66 -36.12
CA PRO A 285 1.33 22.29 -35.63
C PRO A 285 0.04 21.58 -36.03
N ARG A 286 0.13 20.58 -36.92
CA ARG A 286 -0.99 19.75 -37.41
C ARG A 286 -1.15 18.43 -36.66
N GLU A 287 -0.20 18.05 -35.79
CA GLU A 287 -0.30 16.79 -35.06
C GLU A 287 -1.19 16.92 -33.81
N PRO A 288 -2.15 15.99 -33.63
CA PRO A 288 -3.03 16.02 -32.47
C PRO A 288 -2.23 15.72 -31.20
N PHE A 289 -2.49 16.50 -30.14
CA PHE A 289 -2.00 16.25 -28.78
C PHE A 289 -2.02 14.75 -28.45
N SER A 290 -0.86 14.21 -28.03
CA SER A 290 -0.67 12.81 -27.64
C SER A 290 0.12 12.76 -26.33
N ALA A 291 -0.35 11.97 -25.37
CA ALA A 291 0.34 11.72 -24.12
C ALA A 291 0.14 10.27 -23.68
N TRP A 292 1.03 9.78 -22.83
CA TRP A 292 0.99 8.43 -22.28
C TRP A 292 0.81 8.49 -20.77
N VAL A 293 0.04 7.53 -20.24
CA VAL A 293 -0.11 7.38 -18.80
C VAL A 293 1.07 6.59 -18.26
N ASN A 294 1.73 7.14 -17.26
CA ASN A 294 2.83 6.50 -16.55
C ASN A 294 2.44 6.20 -15.11
N TYR A 295 3.15 5.26 -14.50
CA TYR A 295 2.94 4.84 -13.12
C TYR A 295 4.27 4.71 -12.38
N MET A 296 4.30 5.19 -11.14
CA MET A 296 5.33 4.87 -10.15
C MET A 296 4.66 4.19 -8.95
N ARG A 297 5.21 3.09 -8.44
CA ARG A 297 4.71 2.50 -7.20
C ARG A 297 5.01 3.46 -6.05
N PRO A 298 4.00 3.92 -5.30
CA PRO A 298 4.22 4.81 -4.16
C PRO A 298 5.21 4.21 -3.17
N TYR A 299 6.06 5.05 -2.58
CA TYR A 299 7.08 4.68 -1.56
C TYR A 299 8.26 3.83 -2.04
N GLU A 300 8.17 3.15 -3.18
CA GLU A 300 9.24 2.28 -3.71
C GLU A 300 9.97 2.90 -4.90
N ASP A 301 9.24 3.41 -5.89
CA ASP A 301 9.84 3.89 -7.15
C ASP A 301 10.16 5.39 -7.08
N SER A 302 11.33 5.79 -7.62
CA SER A 302 11.71 7.19 -7.74
C SER A 302 11.22 7.87 -9.02
N ASN A 303 11.08 7.09 -10.12
CA ASN A 303 10.71 7.60 -11.43
C ASN A 303 9.47 6.87 -11.98
N PRO A 304 8.61 7.56 -12.75
CA PRO A 304 7.44 6.93 -13.36
C PRO A 304 7.80 6.17 -14.64
N PHE A 305 7.21 4.99 -14.81
CA PHE A 305 7.36 4.11 -15.97
C PHE A 305 6.10 4.15 -16.84
N GLU A 306 6.22 3.91 -18.16
CA GLU A 306 5.03 3.82 -19.01
C GLU A 306 4.16 2.63 -18.57
N LEU A 307 2.87 2.89 -18.31
CA LEU A 307 1.98 1.91 -17.69
C LEU A 307 1.44 0.92 -18.72
N VAL A 308 1.68 -0.36 -18.47
CA VAL A 308 1.01 -1.49 -19.11
C VAL A 308 0.03 -2.10 -18.11
N LEU A 309 -1.25 -1.86 -18.34
CA LEU A 309 -2.35 -2.29 -17.49
C LEU A 309 -2.80 -3.70 -17.84
N GLU A 310 -2.69 -4.63 -16.90
CA GLU A 310 -3.25 -5.97 -17.02
C GLU A 310 -4.70 -6.01 -16.48
N ILE A 311 -5.63 -6.47 -17.31
CA ILE A 311 -7.04 -6.67 -16.99
C ILE A 311 -7.38 -8.13 -17.23
N GLY A 312 -7.72 -8.85 -16.16
CA GLY A 312 -8.08 -10.27 -16.19
C GLY A 312 -9.57 -10.54 -15.92
N GLY A 313 -9.87 -11.83 -15.72
CA GLY A 313 -11.15 -12.29 -15.18
C GLY A 313 -12.32 -12.26 -16.15
N GLU A 314 -12.08 -12.36 -17.47
CA GLU A 314 -13.13 -12.42 -18.50
C GLU A 314 -14.12 -11.24 -18.43
N SER A 315 -13.64 -10.11 -17.88
CA SER A 315 -14.45 -8.93 -17.55
C SER A 315 -14.44 -7.85 -18.63
N THR A 316 -13.86 -8.16 -19.80
CA THR A 316 -13.69 -7.26 -20.94
C THR A 316 -14.22 -7.92 -22.20
N LYS A 317 -15.10 -7.22 -22.92
CA LYS A 317 -15.60 -7.62 -24.24
C LYS A 317 -15.13 -6.60 -25.27
N VAL A 318 -14.50 -7.08 -26.34
CA VAL A 318 -13.97 -6.23 -27.41
C VAL A 318 -14.88 -6.33 -28.63
N HIS A 319 -15.36 -5.20 -29.10
CA HIS A 319 -16.16 -5.03 -30.32
C HIS A 319 -15.23 -4.59 -31.45
N LEU A 320 -14.87 -5.51 -32.34
CA LEU A 320 -13.85 -5.28 -33.38
C LEU A 320 -14.31 -4.24 -34.41
N ASN A 321 -15.57 -4.31 -34.85
CA ASN A 321 -16.12 -3.39 -35.85
C ASN A 321 -16.14 -1.94 -35.37
N ALA A 322 -16.36 -1.73 -34.07
CA ALA A 322 -16.37 -0.40 -33.47
C ALA A 322 -14.99 0.04 -32.95
N MET A 323 -14.02 -0.88 -32.86
CA MET A 323 -12.77 -0.69 -32.12
C MET A 323 -13.04 -0.11 -30.72
N ARG A 324 -13.89 -0.82 -29.98
CA ARG A 324 -14.34 -0.45 -28.63
C ARG A 324 -14.27 -1.64 -27.67
N ALA A 325 -13.98 -1.37 -26.39
CA ALA A 325 -14.05 -2.34 -25.30
C ALA A 325 -15.17 -1.98 -24.32
N GLU A 326 -15.90 -3.00 -23.89
CA GLU A 326 -16.90 -2.94 -22.84
C GLU A 326 -16.37 -3.64 -21.59
N PHE A 327 -16.52 -3.02 -20.43
CA PHE A 327 -16.09 -3.56 -19.15
C PHE A 327 -17.28 -3.91 -18.27
N PHE A 328 -17.15 -4.98 -17.49
CA PHE A 328 -18.22 -5.48 -16.62
C PHE A 328 -17.85 -5.49 -15.13
N GLY A 329 -18.86 -5.52 -14.27
CA GLY A 329 -18.71 -5.71 -12.82
C GLY A 329 -17.78 -4.68 -12.14
N GLN A 330 -16.90 -5.16 -11.27
CA GLN A 330 -15.94 -4.33 -10.53
C GLN A 330 -14.88 -3.69 -11.45
N THR A 331 -14.51 -4.36 -12.56
CA THR A 331 -13.56 -3.84 -13.56
C THR A 331 -14.07 -2.53 -14.16
N LYS A 332 -15.36 -2.47 -14.53
CA LYS A 332 -15.99 -1.25 -15.03
C LYS A 332 -15.83 -0.08 -14.06
N GLN A 333 -16.10 -0.31 -12.78
CA GLN A 333 -15.99 0.73 -11.74
C GLN A 333 -14.54 1.19 -11.53
N ARG A 334 -13.57 0.26 -11.58
CA ARG A 334 -12.14 0.60 -11.45
C ARG A 334 -11.63 1.38 -12.65
N ILE A 335 -11.99 0.99 -13.87
CA ILE A 335 -11.64 1.74 -15.10
C ILE A 335 -12.26 3.14 -15.10
N ALA A 336 -13.53 3.28 -14.69
CA ALA A 336 -14.17 4.59 -14.56
C ALA A 336 -13.40 5.51 -13.60
N ARG A 337 -13.05 5.01 -12.40
CA ARG A 337 -12.23 5.74 -11.42
C ARG A 337 -10.83 6.07 -11.95
N LEU A 338 -10.20 5.16 -12.69
CA LEU A 338 -8.90 5.41 -13.31
C LEU A 338 -8.98 6.59 -14.28
N PHE A 339 -10.03 6.62 -15.11
CA PHE A 339 -10.27 7.72 -16.04
C PHE A 339 -10.61 9.04 -15.35
N GLU A 340 -11.35 9.02 -14.24
CA GLU A 340 -11.58 10.21 -13.40
C GLU A 340 -10.27 10.78 -12.85
N VAL A 341 -9.36 9.91 -12.38
CA VAL A 341 -8.04 10.34 -11.90
C VAL A 341 -7.22 10.94 -13.04
N ILE A 342 -7.20 10.32 -14.22
CA ILE A 342 -6.52 10.84 -15.41
C ILE A 342 -7.09 12.21 -15.81
N ALA A 343 -8.42 12.36 -15.82
CA ALA A 343 -9.09 13.63 -16.12
C ALA A 343 -8.68 14.74 -15.16
N THR A 344 -8.64 14.41 -13.87
CA THR A 344 -8.21 15.33 -12.80
C THR A 344 -6.75 15.76 -13.00
N LYS A 345 -5.87 14.84 -13.39
CA LYS A 345 -4.45 15.13 -13.67
C LYS A 345 -4.25 16.00 -14.93
N LEU A 346 -5.15 15.87 -15.91
CA LEU A 346 -5.23 16.76 -17.07
C LEU A 346 -5.88 18.12 -16.77
N LYS A 347 -6.31 18.38 -15.52
CA LYS A 347 -7.02 19.60 -15.10
C LYS A 347 -8.30 19.85 -15.89
N LEU A 348 -8.98 18.79 -16.32
CA LEU A 348 -10.29 18.89 -16.94
C LEU A 348 -11.35 19.19 -15.85
N PRO A 349 -12.42 19.94 -16.17
CA PRO A 349 -13.45 20.28 -15.20
C PRO A 349 -14.02 19.00 -14.55
N PRO A 350 -14.30 19.02 -13.24
CA PRO A 350 -14.82 17.85 -12.53
C PRO A 350 -16.19 17.49 -13.08
N THR A 351 -16.24 16.40 -13.83
CA THR A 351 -17.46 15.84 -14.40
C THR A 351 -17.81 14.58 -13.61
N THR A 352 -19.08 14.40 -13.31
CA THR A 352 -19.66 13.21 -12.69
C THR A 352 -19.76 12.02 -13.66
N GLN A 353 -19.11 12.09 -14.83
CA GLN A 353 -19.15 11.06 -15.87
C GLN A 353 -17.72 10.65 -16.30
N PRO A 354 -17.48 9.34 -16.55
CA PRO A 354 -16.16 8.82 -16.92
C PRO A 354 -15.68 9.43 -18.23
N LEU A 355 -14.35 9.57 -18.38
CA LEU A 355 -13.69 10.30 -19.48
C LEU A 355 -14.02 9.80 -20.91
N GLY A 356 -14.69 8.65 -21.04
CA GLY A 356 -15.33 8.22 -22.30
C GLY A 356 -16.60 9.00 -22.66
N LEU A 357 -17.04 9.95 -21.83
CA LEU A 357 -18.37 10.57 -21.88
C LEU A 357 -18.39 12.09 -21.62
N LEU A 358 -17.37 12.86 -21.99
CA LEU A 358 -17.54 14.32 -22.04
C LEU A 358 -18.16 14.73 -23.38
N MET A 359 -19.46 15.05 -23.39
CA MET A 359 -19.93 16.44 -23.54
C MET A 359 -21.47 16.54 -23.65
N SER A 360 -22.13 16.88 -22.54
CA SER A 360 -23.44 17.55 -22.56
C SER A 360 -23.51 18.63 -21.50
N ALA A 361 -22.92 19.80 -21.77
CA ALA A 361 -23.28 21.04 -21.07
C ALA A 361 -23.08 22.22 -22.01
N GLY A 362 -24.14 22.59 -22.72
CA GLY A 362 -24.26 23.76 -23.59
C GLY A 362 -25.69 23.82 -24.11
N GLY A 363 -26.46 24.81 -23.64
CA GLY A 363 -27.92 24.80 -23.65
C GLY A 363 -28.64 25.02 -24.99
N ALA A 364 -29.96 24.76 -24.89
CA ALA A 364 -31.11 25.25 -25.65
C ALA A 364 -31.16 25.12 -27.20
N GLY A 365 -32.22 24.44 -27.69
CA GLY A 365 -32.77 24.70 -29.03
C GLY A 365 -33.17 23.46 -29.86
N SER A 366 -34.41 22.99 -29.67
CA SER A 366 -35.34 22.40 -30.67
C SER A 366 -34.83 21.46 -31.79
N GLN A 367 -35.15 20.16 -31.71
CA GLN A 367 -35.96 19.35 -32.66
C GLN A 367 -35.85 17.84 -32.32
N PRO A 368 -36.90 17.02 -32.52
CA PRO A 368 -36.85 15.58 -32.24
C PRO A 368 -36.07 14.85 -33.34
N ALA A 369 -35.04 14.10 -32.97
CA ALA A 369 -34.25 13.32 -33.91
C ALA A 369 -35.00 12.05 -34.36
N SER A 370 -35.12 11.90 -35.68
CA SER A 370 -35.58 10.70 -36.39
C SER A 370 -34.76 9.44 -36.05
N PRO A 371 -35.35 8.24 -36.19
CA PRO A 371 -34.78 6.99 -35.67
C PRO A 371 -33.60 6.54 -36.55
N GLY A 372 -32.38 6.74 -36.06
CA GLY A 372 -31.17 6.30 -36.78
C GLY A 372 -29.84 6.83 -36.24
N ASN A 373 -29.85 7.87 -35.40
CA ASN A 373 -28.64 8.43 -34.78
C ASN A 373 -28.84 8.74 -33.29
N THR A 374 -29.21 7.72 -32.50
CA THR A 374 -29.12 7.79 -31.04
C THR A 374 -27.69 7.50 -30.56
N PRO A 375 -27.21 8.18 -29.51
CA PRO A 375 -25.87 8.02 -28.95
C PRO A 375 -25.81 6.77 -28.06
N LEU A 376 -26.08 5.59 -28.60
CA LEU A 376 -26.04 4.34 -27.84
C LEU A 376 -24.63 3.74 -27.85
N SER A 377 -23.86 4.06 -26.81
CA SER A 377 -23.25 3.07 -25.91
C SER A 377 -22.32 3.77 -24.91
N GLU A 378 -22.93 4.35 -23.88
CA GLU A 378 -22.31 5.15 -22.82
C GLU A 378 -21.23 4.42 -21.99
N ASN A 379 -20.88 3.18 -22.36
CA ASN A 379 -20.01 2.26 -21.60
C ASN A 379 -18.83 1.71 -22.42
N LEU A 380 -18.65 2.16 -23.68
CA LEU A 380 -17.63 1.63 -24.58
C LEU A 380 -16.38 2.52 -24.62
N VAL A 381 -15.24 1.94 -24.25
CA VAL A 381 -13.92 2.59 -24.24
C VAL A 381 -13.23 2.38 -25.58
N ARG A 382 -12.61 3.42 -26.14
CA ARG A 382 -11.85 3.30 -27.39
C ARG A 382 -10.62 2.40 -27.21
N ILE A 383 -10.44 1.47 -28.13
CA ILE A 383 -9.25 0.63 -28.18
C ILE A 383 -8.51 0.79 -29.51
N MET A 384 -7.27 0.32 -29.53
CA MET A 384 -6.42 0.23 -30.71
C MET A 384 -5.68 -1.11 -30.63
N ILE A 385 -5.78 -1.91 -31.69
CA ILE A 385 -5.04 -3.16 -31.86
C ILE A 385 -4.03 -2.89 -32.97
N ASP A 386 -2.76 -2.85 -32.62
CA ASP A 386 -1.67 -2.54 -33.54
C ASP A 386 -1.09 -3.84 -34.12
N ALA A 387 -0.31 -3.72 -35.20
CA ALA A 387 0.37 -4.88 -35.80
C ALA A 387 1.35 -5.58 -34.83
N GLU A 388 1.85 -4.85 -33.83
CA GLU A 388 2.75 -5.36 -32.79
C GLU A 388 2.00 -6.02 -31.62
N THR A 389 0.67 -6.01 -31.60
CA THR A 389 -0.13 -6.64 -30.55
C THR A 389 -0.06 -8.16 -30.68
N HIS A 390 0.44 -8.84 -29.64
CA HIS A 390 0.42 -10.30 -29.60
C HIS A 390 -0.97 -10.81 -29.19
N THR A 391 -1.69 -11.44 -30.11
CA THR A 391 -3.05 -11.93 -29.87
C THR A 391 -3.11 -13.46 -29.89
N ILE A 392 -3.77 -14.03 -28.90
CA ILE A 392 -4.14 -15.45 -28.81
C ILE A 392 -5.66 -15.49 -28.86
N LEU A 393 -6.22 -16.12 -29.89
CA LEU A 393 -7.65 -16.31 -30.08
C LEU A 393 -7.96 -17.81 -30.05
N ASP A 394 -8.83 -18.22 -29.13
CA ASP A 394 -9.22 -19.63 -28.93
C ASP A 394 -8.02 -20.57 -28.73
N GLY A 395 -6.94 -20.06 -28.13
CA GLY A 395 -5.72 -20.81 -27.84
C GLY A 395 -4.72 -20.88 -29.00
N LYS A 396 -5.01 -20.24 -30.14
CA LYS A 396 -4.11 -20.15 -31.30
C LYS A 396 -3.63 -18.72 -31.50
N THR A 397 -2.40 -18.55 -31.96
CA THR A 397 -1.87 -17.22 -32.29
C THR A 397 -2.64 -16.62 -33.45
N TYR A 398 -3.12 -15.40 -33.26
CA TYR A 398 -3.87 -14.63 -34.25
C TYR A 398 -3.03 -13.42 -34.68
N SER A 399 -2.76 -13.31 -35.98
CA SER A 399 -2.07 -12.16 -36.56
C SER A 399 -3.10 -11.22 -37.17
N TYR A 400 -3.12 -9.97 -36.70
CA TYR A 400 -3.96 -8.93 -37.25
C TYR A 400 -3.30 -8.36 -38.52
N CYS A 401 -3.72 -8.81 -39.70
CA CYS A 401 -3.35 -8.17 -40.96
C CYS A 401 -4.34 -7.06 -41.27
N ALA A 402 -3.89 -5.81 -41.15
CA ALA A 402 -4.64 -4.66 -41.64
C ALA A 402 -4.40 -4.53 -43.16
N ASP A 403 -5.28 -5.10 -43.98
CA ASP A 403 -5.31 -4.78 -45.41
C ASP A 403 -5.80 -3.35 -45.60
N SER A 404 -5.16 -2.59 -46.50
CA SER A 404 -5.43 -1.16 -46.72
C SER A 404 -6.79 -0.84 -47.35
N ASP A 405 -7.74 -1.78 -47.32
CA ASP A 405 -9.05 -1.64 -47.98
C ASP A 405 -10.22 -2.31 -47.23
N GLY A 406 -10.20 -2.23 -45.88
CA GLY A 406 -11.42 -2.36 -45.07
C GLY A 406 -12.14 -3.71 -45.07
N THR A 407 -11.49 -4.79 -45.49
CA THR A 407 -12.02 -6.16 -45.40
C THR A 407 -11.03 -7.06 -44.65
N ALA A 408 -11.50 -7.69 -43.57
CA ALA A 408 -10.68 -8.57 -42.74
C ALA A 408 -10.57 -9.94 -43.42
N THR A 409 -9.37 -10.32 -43.86
CA THR A 409 -9.10 -11.66 -44.38
C THR A 409 -8.32 -12.47 -43.33
N ALA A 410 -8.91 -13.56 -42.86
CA ALA A 410 -8.29 -14.46 -41.88
C ALA A 410 -7.31 -15.42 -42.59
N MET A 411 -6.06 -15.48 -42.14
CA MET A 411 -5.13 -16.55 -42.52
C MET A 411 -4.63 -17.26 -41.25
N PRO A 412 -5.03 -18.51 -41.00
CA PRO A 412 -4.37 -19.33 -39.99
C PRO A 412 -2.98 -19.74 -40.53
N ASN A 413 -1.92 -19.50 -39.76
CA ASN A 413 -0.60 -20.06 -40.06
C ASN A 413 -0.65 -21.58 -39.83
N SER A 414 -0.77 -22.35 -40.91
CA SER A 414 -0.56 -23.80 -40.91
C SER A 414 0.67 -24.11 -41.75
N SER A 415 1.85 -24.18 -41.11
CA SER A 415 3.03 -24.80 -41.71
C SER A 415 3.01 -26.30 -41.39
N VAL A 416 2.59 -27.11 -42.35
CA VAL A 416 2.87 -28.55 -42.38
C VAL A 416 3.43 -28.89 -43.76
N VAL A 417 4.59 -29.53 -43.74
CA VAL A 417 5.38 -30.01 -44.89
C VAL A 417 4.99 -31.47 -45.18
N GLY A 418 4.90 -31.83 -46.48
CA GLY A 418 4.69 -33.20 -46.99
C GLY A 418 3.22 -33.47 -47.33
N ASP A 419 2.85 -34.13 -48.42
CA ASP A 419 3.55 -35.01 -49.34
C ASP A 419 2.65 -35.20 -50.59
N ALA A 420 3.27 -35.51 -51.73
CA ALA A 420 2.62 -35.66 -53.02
C ALA A 420 1.94 -37.03 -53.17
N GLY A 421 0.79 -37.08 -53.86
CA GLY A 421 0.17 -38.35 -54.23
C GLY A 421 -1.17 -38.18 -54.94
N GLU A 422 -1.13 -38.26 -56.27
CA GLU A 422 -2.26 -38.38 -57.19
C GLU A 422 -3.17 -39.59 -56.86
N LEU A 423 -4.47 -39.48 -57.17
CA LEU A 423 -5.20 -40.42 -58.04
C LEU A 423 -6.69 -40.06 -58.17
N GLU A 424 -7.02 -39.61 -59.39
CA GLU A 424 -8.18 -39.88 -60.25
C GLU A 424 -9.61 -40.11 -59.70
N SER A 425 -10.55 -39.41 -60.36
CA SER A 425 -12.01 -39.65 -60.39
C SER A 425 -12.38 -40.79 -61.36
N PRO A 426 -13.63 -41.29 -61.41
CA PRO A 426 -14.67 -40.71 -62.31
C PRO A 426 -16.11 -40.73 -61.70
N MET A 427 -16.98 -39.72 -61.94
CA MET A 427 -17.99 -39.58 -63.02
C MET A 427 -18.86 -40.85 -63.23
N SER A 428 -20.20 -40.88 -63.42
CA SER A 428 -21.33 -39.96 -63.61
C SER A 428 -22.60 -40.84 -63.73
N ASN A 429 -23.80 -40.47 -63.25
CA ASN A 429 -24.99 -39.99 -64.02
C ASN A 429 -26.24 -40.81 -63.62
N THR A 430 -27.37 -40.15 -63.33
CA THR A 430 -28.67 -40.32 -64.03
C THR A 430 -29.74 -39.39 -63.46
N SER A 431 -30.45 -38.75 -64.38
CA SER A 431 -31.56 -37.81 -64.29
C SER A 431 -32.88 -38.41 -63.77
N GLY A 432 -33.67 -37.62 -63.04
CA GLY A 432 -35.09 -37.88 -62.75
C GLY A 432 -35.80 -36.63 -62.22
N ILE A 433 -36.74 -36.10 -63.00
CA ILE A 433 -37.57 -34.91 -62.73
C ILE A 433 -38.83 -35.33 -61.97
N SER A 434 -39.17 -34.67 -60.85
CA SER A 434 -40.56 -34.36 -60.41
C SER A 434 -40.61 -33.50 -59.12
N PRO A 435 -41.71 -32.76 -58.85
CA PRO A 435 -41.72 -31.46 -58.16
C PRO A 435 -41.87 -31.54 -56.63
N GLY A 436 -41.39 -30.48 -55.93
CA GLY A 436 -41.18 -30.42 -54.47
C GLY A 436 -42.42 -30.37 -53.56
N PRO A 437 -42.21 -30.20 -52.24
CA PRO A 437 -42.53 -28.89 -51.64
C PRO A 437 -41.51 -28.46 -50.53
N PRO A 438 -41.71 -27.31 -49.87
CA PRO A 438 -40.86 -26.13 -49.95
C PRO A 438 -39.61 -26.16 -49.04
N ARG A 439 -38.52 -25.57 -49.56
CA ARG A 439 -37.29 -25.23 -48.82
C ARG A 439 -37.62 -24.46 -47.53
N LYS A 440 -37.42 -25.10 -46.37
CA LYS A 440 -37.02 -24.40 -45.15
C LYS A 440 -35.76 -23.61 -45.50
N ARG A 441 -35.83 -22.27 -45.41
CA ARG A 441 -34.66 -21.39 -45.46
C ARG A 441 -33.63 -21.93 -44.46
N ARG A 442 -32.57 -22.54 -44.97
CA ARG A 442 -31.33 -22.75 -44.22
C ARG A 442 -30.87 -21.36 -43.80
N ARG A 443 -30.98 -21.10 -42.49
CA ARG A 443 -30.35 -19.96 -41.83
C ARG A 443 -28.88 -19.97 -42.28
N THR A 444 -28.52 -19.03 -43.13
CA THR A 444 -27.13 -18.66 -43.37
C THR A 444 -26.66 -18.06 -42.06
N ASP A 445 -26.11 -18.91 -41.18
CA ASP A 445 -25.20 -18.43 -40.16
C ASP A 445 -24.04 -17.76 -40.89
N PRO A 446 -23.76 -16.46 -40.65
CA PRO A 446 -22.54 -15.87 -41.16
C PRO A 446 -21.40 -16.47 -40.34
N ILE A 447 -20.70 -17.44 -40.94
CA ILE A 447 -19.37 -17.86 -40.51
C ILE A 447 -18.42 -16.73 -40.94
N GLY A 448 -18.43 -15.65 -40.18
CA GLY A 448 -17.32 -14.70 -40.06
C GLY A 448 -16.72 -14.86 -38.66
N PRO A 449 -15.47 -14.40 -38.41
CA PRO A 449 -15.00 -14.27 -37.04
C PRO A 449 -16.04 -13.46 -36.28
N ALA A 450 -16.47 -13.92 -35.11
CA ALA A 450 -17.44 -13.18 -34.31
C ALA A 450 -16.93 -11.74 -34.15
N ASP A 451 -17.79 -10.77 -34.47
CA ASP A 451 -17.52 -9.32 -34.38
C ASP A 451 -17.14 -8.86 -32.97
N GLU A 452 -17.23 -9.78 -31.99
CA GLU A 452 -17.04 -9.57 -30.58
C GLU A 452 -16.12 -10.65 -30.00
N TRP A 453 -15.12 -10.23 -29.22
CA TRP A 453 -14.22 -11.11 -28.48
C TRP A 453 -14.42 -10.98 -26.98
N ILE A 454 -14.38 -12.10 -26.26
CA ILE A 454 -14.37 -12.12 -24.78
C ILE A 454 -12.92 -12.27 -24.34
N VAL A 455 -12.34 -11.22 -23.74
CA VAL A 455 -10.93 -11.20 -23.35
C VAL A 455 -10.77 -11.86 -21.99
N ARG A 456 -10.07 -12.99 -21.94
CA ARG A 456 -9.68 -13.68 -20.69
C ARG A 456 -8.68 -12.86 -19.91
N THR A 457 -7.64 -12.37 -20.58
CA THR A 457 -6.61 -11.50 -20.02
C THR A 457 -6.08 -10.58 -21.11
N GLY A 458 -6.03 -9.29 -20.83
CA GLY A 458 -5.51 -8.28 -21.76
C GLY A 458 -4.53 -7.34 -21.08
N GLN A 459 -3.43 -7.02 -21.77
CA GLN A 459 -2.46 -6.01 -21.37
C GLN A 459 -2.58 -4.80 -22.29
N TRP A 460 -2.71 -3.62 -21.70
CA TRP A 460 -3.08 -2.39 -22.40
C TRP A 460 -2.18 -1.22 -22.00
N ARG A 461 -1.61 -0.52 -22.97
CA ARG A 461 -1.03 0.81 -22.73
C ARG A 461 -2.14 1.85 -22.78
N LEU A 462 -2.03 2.90 -21.97
CA LEU A 462 -3.02 3.98 -21.95
C LEU A 462 -2.46 5.19 -22.68
N LYS A 463 -3.06 5.49 -23.83
CA LYS A 463 -2.74 6.67 -24.63
C LYS A 463 -3.83 7.72 -24.46
N ILE A 464 -3.44 8.98 -24.37
CA ILE A 464 -4.32 10.13 -24.32
C ILE A 464 -4.12 10.86 -25.65
N GLN A 465 -5.19 11.12 -26.39
CA GLN A 465 -5.10 11.76 -27.70
C GLN A 465 -6.26 12.70 -27.98
N ARG A 466 -6.12 13.60 -28.96
CA ARG A 466 -7.24 14.43 -29.42
C ARG A 466 -8.34 13.58 -30.05
N SER A 467 -9.60 13.79 -29.68
CA SER A 467 -10.72 13.06 -30.29
C SER A 467 -10.87 13.44 -31.77
N ARG A 468 -10.96 12.44 -32.65
CA ARG A 468 -11.08 12.65 -34.12
C ARG A 468 -12.55 12.74 -34.61
N GLY A 469 -13.54 12.52 -33.75
CA GLY A 469 -14.94 12.42 -34.18
C GLY A 469 -16.01 12.66 -33.11
N GLY A 470 -15.66 13.27 -31.97
CA GLY A 470 -16.59 13.59 -30.89
C GLY A 470 -16.55 15.08 -30.53
N LYS A 471 -17.55 15.55 -29.77
CA LYS A 471 -17.59 16.94 -29.27
C LYS A 471 -16.42 17.25 -28.32
N GLY A 472 -15.87 16.24 -27.63
CA GLY A 472 -14.77 16.36 -26.65
C GLY A 472 -13.39 16.62 -27.25
N ALA A 473 -12.57 17.41 -26.56
CA ALA A 473 -11.22 17.78 -27.03
C ALA A 473 -10.19 16.65 -26.93
N ILE A 474 -10.29 15.74 -25.94
CA ILE A 474 -9.28 14.71 -25.64
C ILE A 474 -10.00 13.41 -25.22
N GLU A 475 -9.48 12.25 -25.62
CA GLU A 475 -9.96 10.91 -25.26
C GLU A 475 -8.80 10.02 -24.75
N CYS A 476 -9.11 9.02 -23.92
CA CYS A 476 -8.18 7.97 -23.52
C CYS A 476 -8.44 6.69 -24.33
N VAL A 477 -7.40 6.14 -24.92
CA VAL A 477 -7.41 4.95 -25.78
C VAL A 477 -6.57 3.86 -25.15
N LEU A 478 -7.13 2.65 -25.07
CA LEU A 478 -6.40 1.46 -24.67
C LEU A 478 -5.71 0.83 -25.89
N VAL A 479 -4.39 0.89 -25.91
CA VAL A 479 -3.56 0.30 -26.97
C VAL A 479 -3.17 -1.11 -26.53
N ALA A 480 -3.60 -2.12 -27.28
CA ALA A 480 -3.39 -3.50 -26.93
C ALA A 480 -1.90 -3.90 -27.06
N VAL A 481 -1.36 -4.53 -26.01
CA VAL A 481 0.01 -5.10 -26.00
C VAL A 481 -0.07 -6.60 -26.21
N LYS A 482 -0.90 -7.26 -25.40
CA LYS A 482 -1.14 -8.70 -25.44
C LYS A 482 -2.60 -8.98 -25.14
N LEU A 483 -3.25 -9.81 -25.96
CA LEU A 483 -4.63 -10.22 -25.77
C LEU A 483 -4.74 -11.74 -25.78
N ASP A 484 -5.37 -12.30 -24.76
CA ASP A 484 -5.84 -13.68 -24.72
C ASP A 484 -7.37 -13.66 -24.67
N ALA A 485 -8.01 -14.14 -25.75
CA ALA A 485 -9.43 -13.95 -25.97
C ALA A 485 -10.13 -15.18 -26.58
N TYR A 486 -11.45 -15.22 -26.40
CA TYR A 486 -12.35 -16.20 -27.00
C TYR A 486 -13.21 -15.54 -28.08
N SER A 487 -13.38 -16.22 -29.20
CA SER A 487 -14.27 -15.79 -30.30
C SER A 487 -15.75 -16.07 -30.01
N SER A 488 -16.04 -17.03 -29.12
CA SER A 488 -17.42 -17.45 -28.85
C SER A 488 -17.57 -18.07 -27.46
N GLU A 489 -18.80 -18.16 -26.99
CA GLU A 489 -19.12 -18.89 -25.75
C GLU A 489 -18.72 -20.38 -25.86
N LEU A 490 -18.87 -21.00 -27.03
CA LEU A 490 -18.45 -22.37 -27.27
C LEU A 490 -16.94 -22.52 -27.08
N ALA A 491 -16.14 -21.61 -27.64
CA ALA A 491 -14.69 -21.64 -27.50
C ALA A 491 -14.24 -21.38 -26.06
N ARG A 492 -14.91 -20.46 -25.35
CA ARG A 492 -14.72 -20.23 -23.91
C ARG A 492 -15.00 -21.50 -23.10
N ASN A 493 -16.14 -22.16 -23.35
CA ASN A 493 -16.53 -23.38 -22.65
C ASN A 493 -15.58 -24.54 -22.96
N ALA A 494 -15.07 -24.64 -24.19
CA ALA A 494 -14.13 -25.68 -24.59
C ALA A 494 -12.78 -25.59 -23.84
N GLN A 495 -12.38 -24.40 -23.41
CA GLN A 495 -11.14 -24.20 -22.64
C GLN A 495 -11.32 -24.34 -21.12
N ARG A 496 -12.56 -24.45 -20.62
CA ARG A 496 -12.81 -24.67 -19.20
C ARG A 496 -12.34 -26.06 -18.81
N ARG A 497 -11.44 -26.12 -17.82
CA ARG A 497 -11.08 -27.37 -17.17
C ARG A 497 -12.07 -27.65 -16.04
N PHE A 498 -12.37 -28.93 -15.81
CA PHE A 498 -13.06 -29.34 -14.59
C PHE A 498 -12.18 -29.01 -13.37
N LEU A 499 -12.80 -28.70 -12.23
CA LEU A 499 -12.12 -28.31 -10.99
C LEU A 499 -11.37 -29.48 -10.30
N SER A 500 -11.12 -30.55 -11.05
CA SER A 500 -10.42 -31.75 -10.66
C SER A 500 -9.89 -32.42 -11.93
N GLY A 501 -8.57 -32.49 -12.02
CA GLY A 501 -7.80 -33.18 -13.05
C GLY A 501 -6.35 -33.16 -12.64
#